data_AF-D8JSM4-F1
#
_entry.id   AF-D8JSM4-F1
#
_cell.length_a   1.000
_cell.length_b   1.000
_cell.length_c   1.000
_cell.angle_alpha   90.00
_cell.angle_beta   90.00
_cell.angle_gamma   90.00
#
_symmetry.space_group_name_H-M   'P 1'
#
loop_
_entity.id
_entity.type
_entity.pdbx_description
1 polymer ?
#
loop_
_entity_poly.entity_id
_entity_poly.type
_entity_poly.pdbx_seq_one_letter_code
_entity_poly.pdbx_strand_id
1 'polypeptide(L)' 'MSLSGDQLKTALATIAAWRSDPDEPCRCPVCGVSGLAIADHSARPYAEWYVLTCESCGLDETVHIPMAGVPET' A
#
# COMPACT_ATOMS: atom_id res chain seq x y z
N MET A 1 -7.04 11.37 1.78
CA MET A 1 -8.07 11.03 2.80
C MET A 1 -7.46 9.99 3.71
N SER A 2 -6.99 10.34 4.90
CA SER A 2 -6.13 9.43 5.69
C SER A 2 -6.83 8.13 6.08
N LEU A 3 -6.16 6.99 5.82
CA LEU A 3 -6.63 5.66 6.24
C LEU A 3 -6.77 5.58 7.77
N SER A 4 -7.87 4.99 8.24
CA SER A 4 -8.02 4.62 9.65
C SER A 4 -7.07 3.48 10.04
N GLY A 5 -6.85 3.23 11.33
CA GLY A 5 -5.91 2.20 11.79
C GLY A 5 -6.18 0.80 11.24
N ASP A 6 -7.45 0.40 11.14
CA ASP A 6 -7.84 -0.90 10.57
C ASP A 6 -7.72 -0.93 9.03
N GLN A 7 -8.02 0.19 8.38
CA GLN A 7 -7.81 0.33 6.94
C GLN A 7 -6.31 0.28 6.59
N LEU A 8 -5.45 0.89 7.41
CA LEU A 8 -4.00 0.84 7.23
C LEU A 8 -3.45 -0.57 7.41
N LYS A 9 -3.90 -1.33 8.42
CA LYS A 9 -3.51 -2.74 8.57
C LYS A 9 -3.91 -3.57 7.35
N THR A 10 -5.12 -3.36 6.84
CA THR A 10 -5.61 -4.02 5.63
C THR A 10 -4.79 -3.63 4.42
N ALA A 11 -4.47 -2.34 4.26
CA ALA A 11 -3.63 -1.83 3.19
C ALA A 11 -2.22 -2.47 3.20
N LEU A 12 -1.59 -2.57 4.36
CA LEU A 12 -0.28 -3.22 4.52
C LEU A 12 -0.33 -4.71 4.16
N ALA A 13 -1.40 -5.41 4.55
CA ALA A 13 -1.59 -6.81 4.16
C ALA A 13 -1.80 -6.96 2.65
N THR A 14 -2.59 -6.08 2.03
CA THR A 14 -2.79 -6.06 0.58
C THR A 14 -1.48 -5.78 -0.16
N ILE A 15 -0.68 -4.80 0.27
CA ILE A 15 0.63 -4.52 -0.32
C ILE A 15 1.55 -5.74 -0.17
N ALA A 16 1.54 -6.43 0.97
CA ALA A 16 2.35 -7.62 1.17
C ALA A 16 1.97 -8.76 0.21
N ALA A 17 0.67 -8.98 -0.02
CA ALA A 17 0.17 -9.95 -1.00
C ALA A 17 0.55 -9.55 -2.43
N TRP A 18 0.31 -8.29 -2.80
CA TRP A 18 0.66 -7.72 -4.10
C TRP A 18 2.15 -7.82 -4.42
N ARG A 19 3.03 -7.63 -3.43
CA ARG A 19 4.48 -7.83 -3.62
C ARG A 19 4.84 -9.27 -4.02
N SER A 20 4.03 -10.24 -3.62
CA SER A 20 4.24 -11.65 -3.92
C SER A 20 3.65 -12.02 -5.28
N ASP A 21 2.51 -11.42 -5.64
CA ASP A 21 1.86 -11.55 -6.94
C ASP A 21 1.24 -10.21 -7.37
N PRO A 22 1.94 -9.43 -8.22
CA PRO A 22 1.47 -8.10 -8.62
C PRO A 22 0.40 -8.13 -9.71
N ASP A 23 0.16 -9.28 -10.34
CA ASP A 23 -0.87 -9.47 -11.38
C ASP A 23 -2.24 -9.78 -10.74
N GLU A 24 -2.24 -10.31 -9.52
CA GLU A 24 -3.46 -10.63 -8.80
C GLU A 24 -4.27 -9.37 -8.42
N PRO A 25 -5.58 -9.31 -8.78
CA PRO A 25 -6.43 -8.17 -8.47
C PRO A 25 -6.57 -7.94 -6.96
N CYS A 26 -6.01 -6.83 -6.50
CA CYS A 26 -6.07 -6.41 -5.10
C CYS A 26 -7.43 -5.80 -4.74
N ARG A 27 -7.89 -6.05 -3.50
CA ARG A 27 -9.11 -5.44 -2.96
C ARG A 27 -8.79 -4.14 -2.24
N CYS A 28 -9.64 -3.13 -2.44
CA CYS A 28 -9.53 -1.85 -1.77
C CYS A 28 -9.75 -2.00 -0.25
N PRO A 29 -8.84 -1.49 0.61
CA PRO A 29 -9.00 -1.56 2.06
C PRO A 29 -10.12 -0.66 2.61
N VAL A 30 -10.67 0.25 1.79
CA VAL A 30 -11.74 1.18 2.19
C VAL A 30 -13.11 0.67 1.79
N CYS A 31 -13.31 0.31 0.52
CA CYS A 31 -14.63 -0.10 0.00
C CYS A 31 -14.76 -1.60 -0.28
N GLY A 32 -13.67 -2.36 -0.21
CA GLY A 32 -13.66 -3.82 -0.46
C GLY A 32 -13.74 -4.25 -1.93
N VAL A 33 -13.89 -3.31 -2.86
CA VAL A 33 -13.97 -3.59 -4.31
C VAL A 33 -12.62 -4.06 -4.84
N SER A 34 -12.63 -5.07 -5.72
CA SER A 34 -11.45 -5.57 -6.43
C SER A 34 -11.03 -4.63 -7.55
N GLY A 35 -9.73 -4.57 -7.86
CA GLY A 35 -9.17 -3.66 -8.85
C GLY A 35 -8.48 -2.44 -8.24
N LEU A 36 -7.98 -2.57 -7.01
CA LEU A 36 -7.10 -1.57 -6.42
C LEU A 36 -5.79 -1.51 -7.21
N ALA A 37 -5.44 -0.34 -7.72
CA ALA A 37 -4.15 -0.09 -8.32
C ALA A 37 -3.12 0.18 -7.22
N ILE A 38 -1.97 -0.49 -7.32
CA ILE A 38 -0.84 -0.31 -6.40
C ILE A 38 0.38 0.04 -7.25
N ALA A 39 0.99 1.19 -6.97
CA ALA A 39 2.23 1.61 -7.59
C ALA A 39 3.37 1.59 -6.57
N ASP A 40 4.46 0.88 -6.91
CA ASP A 40 5.69 0.88 -6.15
C ASP A 40 6.52 2.13 -6.49
N HIS A 41 6.74 2.98 -5.50
CA HIS A 41 7.62 4.15 -5.62
C HIS A 41 8.86 4.03 -4.72
N SER A 42 9.15 2.82 -4.26
CA SER A 42 10.25 2.55 -3.34
C SER A 42 11.61 2.88 -3.95
N ALA A 43 12.47 3.50 -3.14
CA ALA A 43 13.88 3.73 -3.42
C ALA A 43 14.72 2.93 -2.40
N ARG A 44 14.70 1.60 -2.50
CA ARG A 44 15.42 0.71 -1.56
C ARG A 44 16.94 0.89 -1.72
N PRO A 45 17.72 0.93 -0.61
CA PRO A 45 17.33 0.64 0.78
C PRO A 45 16.86 1.86 1.60
N TYR A 46 16.72 3.04 1.00
CA TYR A 46 16.56 4.30 1.74
C TYR A 46 15.11 4.60 2.14
N ALA A 47 14.16 4.28 1.27
CA ALA A 47 12.75 4.53 1.54
C ALA A 47 11.85 3.60 0.74
N GLU A 48 10.73 3.21 1.35
CA GLU A 48 9.74 2.33 0.76
C GLU A 48 8.35 2.94 0.94
N TRP A 49 7.67 3.21 -0.16
CA TRP A 49 6.30 3.72 -0.15
C TRP A 49 5.54 3.26 -1.39
N TYR A 50 4.23 3.06 -1.19
CA TYR A 50 3.31 2.58 -2.21
C TYR A 50 2.15 3.54 -2.34
N VAL A 51 1.74 3.80 -3.58
CA VAL A 51 0.54 4.59 -3.88
C VAL A 51 -0.61 3.62 -4.14
N LEU A 52 -1.69 3.77 -3.37
CA LEU A 52 -2.91 2.99 -3.48
C LEU A 52 -3.99 3.86 -4.13
N THR A 53 -4.44 3.46 -5.31
CA THR A 53 -5.47 4.18 -6.05
C THR A 53 -6.68 3.28 -6.32
N CYS A 54 -7.88 3.74 -5.95
CA CYS A 54 -9.13 3.02 -6.20
C CYS A 54 -10.14 3.90 -6.93
N GLU A 55 -10.51 3.53 -8.16
CA GLU A 55 -11.48 4.27 -8.96
C GLU A 55 -12.91 4.19 -8.41
N SER A 56 -13.24 3.14 -7.63
CA SER A 56 -14.61 2.96 -7.10
C SER A 56 -14.94 3.90 -5.93
N CYS A 57 -14.00 4.10 -5.00
CA CYS A 57 -14.23 4.99 -3.85
C CYS A 57 -13.42 6.30 -3.91
N GLY A 58 -12.58 6.47 -4.93
CA GLY A 58 -11.67 7.61 -5.05
C GLY A 58 -10.52 7.58 -4.04
N LEU A 59 -10.10 6.38 -3.60
CA LEU A 59 -8.91 6.26 -2.75
C LEU A 59 -7.70 6.73 -3.55
N ASP A 60 -6.92 7.62 -2.97
CA ASP A 60 -5.60 8.05 -3.45
C ASP A 60 -4.76 8.31 -2.21
N GLU A 61 -4.04 7.28 -1.75
CA GLU A 61 -3.28 7.33 -0.50
C GLU A 61 -1.88 6.77 -0.69
N THR A 62 -0.91 7.44 -0.08
CA THR A 62 0.48 6.99 -0.04
C THR A 62 0.76 6.30 1.29
N VAL A 63 1.11 5.02 1.24
CA VAL A 63 1.49 4.22 2.42
C VAL A 63 3.00 4.11 2.49
N HIS A 64 3.58 4.72 3.52
CA HIS A 64 4.99 4.56 3.86
C HIS A 64 5.18 3.29 4.69
N ILE A 65 6.08 2.41 4.24
CA ILE A 65 6.47 1.23 5.01
C ILE A 65 7.87 1.51 5.57
N PRO A 66 8.02 1.59 6.91
CA PRO A 66 9.33 1.76 7.53
C PRO A 66 10.24 0.60 7.12
N MET A 67 11.38 0.90 6.50
CA MET A 67 12.39 -0.10 6.22
C MET A 67 13.14 -0.43 7.53
N ALA A 68 13.23 -1.72 7.86
CA ALA A 68 14.05 -2.18 8.97
C ALA A 68 15.53 -2.14 8.58
N GLY A 69 16.17 -0.97 8.72
CA GLY A 69 17.60 -0.76 8.54
C GLY A 69 17.87 0.70 8.16
N VAL A 70 18.65 1.51 8.87
CA VAL A 70 19.67 1.31 9.91
C VAL A 70 19.50 2.48 10.89
N PRO A 71 19.66 2.32 12.22
CA PRO A 71 19.79 3.49 13.10
C PRO A 71 20.93 4.38 12.61
N GLU A 72 20.63 5.65 12.39
CA GLU A 72 21.59 6.72 12.15
C GLU A 72 22.59 6.67 13.32
N THR A 73 23.87 6.40 13.02
CA THR A 73 24.93 6.24 14.02
C THR A 73 25.44 7.59 14.51
#